data_AF-A0A4S8X6E0-F1
#
_entry.id   AF-A0A4S8X6E0-F1
#
_cell.length_a   1.000
_cell.length_b   1.000
_cell.length_c   1.000
_cell.angle_alpha   90.00
_cell.angle_beta   90.00
_cell.angle_gamma   90.00
#
_symmetry.space_group_name_H-M   'P 1'
#
loop_
_entity.id
_entity.type
_entity.pdbx_description
1 polymer ?
#
loop_
_entity_poly.entity_id
_entity_poly.type
_entity_poly.pdbx_seq_one_letter_code
_entity_poly.pdbx_strand_id
1 'polypeptide(L)'
;MAEVPERRSSITSEELNQNITNPLPKQTDSIEAFIGDGDWKEAHQEFLKDNQVSGSKIMIPKGVQIMAASMRSVCLALGFYTQSASARREVFKHQLAMFLVFHQMLEQKQQEHIPMVFQDPTFDVEEEYLFINMLGAKVVQHPACLEHITKSSFVFAIHLPSGALADTVVEKLPALYIGNTVDYGCGTSYALAERYIRHWYLANDPWMTPELGRVVEQINRFVDSYKIDIFNPAHDDCYPKDDVRYFKEIFVHRLKRDTST
;
A
#
# COMPACT_ATOMS: atom_id res chain seq x y z
N MET A 1 53.32 17.10 -13.80
CA MET A 1 52.21 18.06 -13.86
C MET A 1 51.25 17.53 -14.90
N ALA A 2 50.04 17.12 -14.50
CA ALA A 2 49.03 16.57 -15.41
C ALA A 2 48.01 17.67 -15.71
N GLU A 3 47.72 17.88 -16.99
CA GLU A 3 46.74 18.86 -17.49
C GLU A 3 45.31 18.44 -17.10
N VAL A 4 44.58 19.38 -16.52
CA VAL A 4 43.15 19.25 -16.20
C VAL A 4 42.35 19.65 -17.45
N PRO A 5 41.45 18.82 -17.99
CA PRO A 5 40.63 19.22 -19.14
C PRO A 5 39.60 20.27 -18.73
N GLU A 6 39.51 21.34 -19.51
CA GLU A 6 38.51 22.40 -19.36
C GLU A 6 37.08 21.85 -19.41
N ARG A 7 36.28 22.18 -18.39
CA ARG A 7 34.84 21.95 -18.39
C ARG A 7 34.21 22.78 -19.50
N ARG A 8 33.69 22.10 -20.54
CA ARG A 8 32.80 22.74 -21.51
C ARG A 8 31.50 23.19 -20.83
N SER A 9 31.04 24.33 -21.33
CA SER A 9 30.12 25.28 -20.77
C SER A 9 28.67 24.81 -20.69
N SER A 10 27.98 25.42 -19.72
CA SER A 10 26.54 25.64 -19.59
C SER A 10 25.70 25.45 -20.87
N ILE A 11 24.73 24.53 -20.76
CA ILE A 11 23.58 24.39 -21.66
C ILE A 11 22.84 25.73 -21.69
N THR A 12 22.54 26.23 -22.89
CA THR A 12 21.84 27.50 -23.06
C THR A 12 20.32 27.32 -22.94
N SER A 13 19.60 28.36 -22.53
CA SER A 13 18.14 28.32 -22.35
C SER A 13 17.36 27.98 -23.63
N GLU A 14 17.98 28.13 -24.81
CA GLU A 14 17.41 27.72 -26.10
C GLU A 14 17.48 26.20 -26.33
N GLU A 15 18.51 25.51 -25.83
CA GLU A 15 18.61 24.04 -25.87
C GLU A 15 17.61 23.35 -24.92
N LEU A 16 17.25 24.02 -23.82
CA LEU A 16 16.18 23.56 -22.92
C LEU A 16 14.79 23.68 -23.57
N ASN A 17 14.55 24.71 -24.37
CA ASN A 17 13.24 24.95 -24.98
C ASN A 17 12.97 24.09 -26.22
N GLN A 18 13.99 23.63 -26.95
CA GLN A 18 13.80 22.68 -28.06
C GLN A 18 13.39 21.27 -27.60
N ASN A 19 13.66 20.91 -26.34
CA ASN A 19 13.21 19.64 -25.77
C ASN A 19 11.75 19.63 -25.30
N ILE A 20 11.07 20.79 -25.25
CA ILE A 20 9.68 20.90 -24.78
C ILE A 20 8.68 20.72 -25.94
N THR A 21 9.11 20.84 -27.20
CA THR A 21 8.23 20.76 -28.38
C THR A 21 8.31 19.46 -29.16
N ASN A 22 9.10 18.47 -28.72
CA ASN A 22 9.00 17.13 -29.27
C ASN A 22 7.79 16.44 -28.63
N PRO A 23 6.75 16.03 -29.39
CA PRO A 23 5.73 15.15 -28.83
C PRO A 23 6.42 13.90 -28.29
N LEU A 24 6.05 13.49 -27.06
CA LEU A 24 6.52 12.28 -26.41
C LEU A 24 6.54 11.13 -27.44
N PRO A 25 7.69 10.49 -27.70
CA PRO A 25 7.81 9.55 -28.79
C PRO A 25 7.05 8.28 -28.46
N LYS A 26 5.88 8.02 -29.09
CA LYS A 26 5.20 6.71 -29.25
C LYS A 26 5.33 5.69 -28.08
N GLN A 27 5.42 6.15 -26.84
CA GLN A 27 5.72 5.30 -25.68
C GLN A 27 4.44 4.74 -25.07
N THR A 28 3.32 5.45 -25.23
CA THR A 28 1.98 5.03 -24.80
C THR A 28 1.55 3.70 -25.42
N ASP A 29 1.75 3.52 -26.74
CA ASP A 29 1.42 2.26 -27.43
C ASP A 29 2.23 1.08 -26.89
N SER A 30 3.46 1.33 -26.39
CA SER A 30 4.32 0.30 -25.78
C SER A 30 3.97 0.03 -24.31
N ILE A 31 3.51 1.04 -23.57
CA ILE A 31 3.11 0.92 -22.16
C ILE A 31 1.77 0.20 -22.05
N GLU A 32 0.79 0.52 -22.92
CA GLU A 32 -0.50 -0.17 -23.01
C GLU A 32 -0.35 -1.62 -23.50
N ALA A 33 0.61 -1.89 -24.39
CA ALA A 33 0.96 -3.26 -24.79
C ALA A 33 1.72 -4.03 -23.67
N PHE A 34 2.50 -3.33 -22.85
CA PHE A 34 3.25 -3.92 -21.74
C PHE A 34 2.36 -4.26 -20.55
N ILE A 35 1.46 -3.35 -20.19
CA ILE A 35 0.36 -3.54 -19.24
C ILE A 35 -0.77 -4.22 -20.01
N GLY A 36 -0.56 -5.47 -20.44
CA GLY A 36 -1.57 -6.23 -21.17
C GLY A 36 -2.93 -6.09 -20.47
N ASP A 37 -3.89 -5.51 -21.17
CA ASP A 37 -5.17 -5.00 -20.64
C ASP A 37 -6.05 -6.08 -19.97
N GLY A 38 -5.62 -7.35 -20.01
CA GLY A 38 -6.27 -8.53 -19.44
C GLY A 38 -5.75 -9.01 -18.08
N ASP A 39 -4.47 -8.82 -17.74
CA ASP A 39 -3.85 -9.69 -16.71
C ASP A 39 -4.37 -9.44 -15.27
N TRP A 40 -4.43 -8.18 -14.81
CA TRP A 40 -4.98 -7.89 -13.48
C TRP A 40 -6.51 -7.91 -13.45
N LYS A 41 -7.15 -7.63 -14.59
CA LYS A 41 -8.61 -7.67 -14.72
C LYS A 41 -9.13 -9.11 -14.62
N GLU A 42 -8.40 -10.08 -15.17
CA GLU A 42 -8.70 -11.50 -15.03
C GLU A 42 -8.64 -11.95 -13.57
N ALA A 43 -7.54 -11.67 -12.87
CA ALA A 43 -7.43 -11.93 -11.43
C ALA A 43 -8.54 -11.22 -10.64
N HIS A 44 -8.86 -9.97 -10.97
CA HIS A 44 -9.97 -9.23 -10.35
C HIS A 44 -11.32 -9.93 -10.55
N GLN A 45 -11.61 -10.41 -11.77
CA GLN A 45 -12.85 -11.14 -12.05
C GLN A 45 -12.90 -12.51 -11.37
N GLU A 46 -11.77 -13.21 -11.26
CA GLU A 46 -11.65 -14.46 -10.51
C GLU A 46 -11.95 -14.24 -9.03
N PHE A 47 -11.30 -13.25 -8.40
CA PHE A 47 -11.57 -12.87 -7.02
C PHE A 47 -13.04 -12.46 -6.82
N LEU A 48 -13.63 -11.71 -7.74
CA LEU A 48 -15.05 -11.35 -7.64
C LEU A 48 -15.97 -12.58 -7.67
N LYS A 49 -15.69 -13.58 -8.51
CA LYS A 49 -16.50 -14.81 -8.61
C LYS A 49 -16.38 -15.66 -7.34
N ASP A 50 -15.17 -15.85 -6.84
CA ASP A 50 -14.92 -16.62 -5.62
C ASP A 50 -15.62 -16.00 -4.41
N ASN A 51 -15.65 -14.66 -4.35
CA ASN A 51 -16.36 -13.93 -3.31
C ASN A 51 -17.89 -13.90 -3.47
N GLN A 52 -18.43 -14.31 -4.63
CA GLN A 52 -19.89 -14.44 -4.87
C GLN A 52 -20.41 -15.88 -4.63
N VAL A 53 -19.61 -16.91 -4.96
CA VAL A 53 -20.03 -18.33 -4.93
C VAL A 53 -19.83 -18.96 -3.56
N SER A 54 -18.78 -18.54 -2.84
CA SER A 54 -18.54 -18.97 -1.48
C SER A 54 -19.33 -18.08 -0.52
N GLY A 55 -20.40 -18.60 0.08
CA GLY A 55 -21.02 -18.02 1.28
C GLY A 55 -20.10 -18.07 2.53
N SER A 56 -18.78 -18.01 2.36
CA SER A 56 -17.78 -18.47 3.33
C SER A 56 -16.69 -17.42 3.59
N LYS A 57 -16.70 -16.91 4.83
CA LYS A 57 -15.58 -16.52 5.70
C LYS A 57 -14.55 -15.46 5.29
N ILE A 58 -14.40 -15.13 4.01
CA ILE A 58 -13.73 -13.92 3.51
C ILE A 58 -14.91 -13.09 2.97
N MET A 59 -15.20 -11.86 3.37
CA MET A 59 -14.41 -10.67 3.09
C MET A 59 -15.29 -9.49 3.57
N ILE A 60 -14.71 -8.54 4.31
CA ILE A 60 -15.40 -7.50 5.10
C ILE A 60 -16.45 -8.12 6.05
N PRO A 61 -16.11 -8.39 7.33
CA PRO A 61 -17.05 -9.04 8.23
C PRO A 61 -18.39 -8.31 8.29
N LYS A 62 -19.49 -9.08 8.25
CA LYS A 62 -20.87 -8.56 8.33
C LYS A 62 -20.95 -7.52 9.45
N GLY A 63 -21.17 -6.26 9.06
CA GLY A 63 -21.32 -5.08 9.91
C GLY A 63 -20.04 -4.29 10.23
N VAL A 64 -19.00 -4.30 9.38
CA VAL A 64 -18.13 -3.10 9.29
C VAL A 64 -19.01 -1.98 8.74
N GLN A 65 -19.61 -1.17 9.62
CA GLN A 65 -20.25 0.08 9.24
C GLN A 65 -19.13 1.10 9.04
N ILE A 66 -18.58 1.16 7.83
CA ILE A 66 -17.78 2.33 7.43
C ILE A 66 -18.82 3.37 7.00
N MET A 67 -19.45 4.01 7.98
CA MET A 67 -20.43 5.07 7.78
C MET A 67 -19.66 6.40 7.86
N ALA A 68 -18.96 6.76 6.79
CA ALA A 68 -18.23 8.02 6.76
C ALA A 68 -18.34 8.67 5.38
N ALA A 69 -18.86 9.89 5.36
CA ALA A 69 -19.13 10.71 4.17
C ALA A 69 -17.86 11.20 3.43
N SER A 70 -16.71 10.55 3.65
CA SER A 70 -15.44 10.89 3.00
C SER A 70 -14.44 9.73 3.06
N MET A 71 -14.93 8.50 2.87
CA MET A 71 -14.06 7.32 2.83
C MET A 71 -13.04 7.47 1.69
N ARG A 72 -11.82 7.00 1.93
CA ARG A 72 -10.76 6.87 0.90
C ARG A 72 -10.19 5.47 0.98
N SER A 73 -9.87 4.91 -0.18
CA SER A 73 -9.12 3.67 -0.30
C SER A 73 -7.65 4.04 -0.54
N VAL A 74 -6.78 3.68 0.39
CA VAL A 74 -5.34 3.97 0.30
C VAL A 74 -4.59 2.66 0.14
N CYS A 75 -3.85 2.53 -0.96
CA CYS A 75 -3.00 1.38 -1.26
C CYS A 75 -1.53 1.78 -1.11
N LEU A 76 -0.80 1.05 -0.28
CA LEU A 76 0.62 1.27 -0.01
C LEU A 76 1.39 -0.04 -0.17
N ALA A 77 2.67 0.05 -0.52
CA ALA A 77 3.60 -1.08 -0.45
C ALA A 77 3.05 -2.34 -1.16
N LEU A 78 2.70 -2.20 -2.43
CA LEU A 78 2.38 -3.36 -3.27
C LEU A 78 3.68 -4.12 -3.56
N GLY A 79 3.59 -5.37 -4.01
CA GLY A 79 4.76 -6.07 -4.54
C GLY A 79 5.46 -5.28 -5.66
N PHE A 80 6.68 -5.67 -6.02
CA PHE A 80 7.44 -5.01 -7.10
C PHE A 80 6.95 -5.46 -8.48
N TYR A 81 6.63 -4.53 -9.39
CA TYR A 81 6.26 -4.85 -10.78
C TYR A 81 7.45 -4.85 -11.77
N THR A 82 8.59 -4.23 -11.42
CA THR A 82 9.79 -4.15 -12.29
C THR A 82 10.52 -5.49 -12.53
N GLN A 83 10.98 -5.71 -13.78
CA GLN A 83 12.01 -6.61 -14.41
C GLN A 83 12.60 -7.84 -13.67
N SER A 84 11.99 -8.36 -12.62
CA SER A 84 12.45 -9.54 -11.90
C SER A 84 11.45 -10.69 -12.10
N ALA A 85 11.97 -11.91 -12.17
CA ALA A 85 11.32 -13.18 -12.52
C ALA A 85 9.78 -13.21 -12.38
N SER A 86 9.09 -13.76 -13.39
CA SER A 86 7.62 -13.91 -13.54
C SER A 86 6.79 -13.85 -12.24
N ALA A 87 7.22 -14.59 -11.21
CA ALA A 87 6.74 -14.57 -9.83
C ALA A 87 6.37 -13.18 -9.26
N ARG A 88 7.24 -12.16 -9.36
CA ARG A 88 7.01 -10.87 -8.69
C ARG A 88 5.93 -10.03 -9.37
N ARG A 89 5.88 -10.10 -10.70
CA ARG A 89 4.80 -9.51 -11.50
C ARG A 89 3.45 -10.13 -11.16
N GLU A 90 3.40 -11.45 -11.00
CA GLU A 90 2.20 -12.15 -10.55
C GLU A 90 1.78 -11.70 -9.13
N VAL A 91 2.74 -11.48 -8.22
CA VAL A 91 2.44 -10.93 -6.88
C VAL A 91 1.78 -9.57 -6.95
N PHE A 92 2.36 -8.64 -7.69
CA PHE A 92 1.77 -7.31 -7.86
C PHE A 92 0.33 -7.41 -8.41
N LYS A 93 0.11 -8.20 -9.47
CA LYS A 93 -1.21 -8.36 -10.11
C LYS A 93 -2.27 -8.83 -9.11
N HIS A 94 -1.99 -9.91 -8.38
CA HIS A 94 -2.94 -10.47 -7.42
C HIS A 94 -3.23 -9.50 -6.27
N GLN A 95 -2.21 -8.82 -5.78
CA GLN A 95 -2.35 -7.85 -4.69
C GLN A 95 -3.14 -6.61 -5.11
N LEU A 96 -2.90 -6.09 -6.33
CA LEU A 96 -3.68 -5.01 -6.91
C LEU A 96 -5.14 -5.43 -7.14
N ALA A 97 -5.36 -6.59 -7.74
CA ALA A 97 -6.70 -7.13 -7.97
C ALA A 97 -7.47 -7.27 -6.64
N MET A 98 -6.83 -7.78 -5.61
CA MET A 98 -7.44 -7.89 -4.28
C MET A 98 -7.84 -6.53 -3.72
N PHE A 99 -6.95 -5.52 -3.77
CA PHE A 99 -7.28 -4.16 -3.36
C PHE A 99 -8.51 -3.61 -4.10
N LEU A 100 -8.56 -3.80 -5.42
CA LEU A 100 -9.67 -3.34 -6.26
C LEU A 100 -10.98 -4.04 -5.90
N VAL A 101 -10.95 -5.33 -5.59
CA VAL A 101 -12.15 -6.05 -5.13
C VAL A 101 -12.67 -5.47 -3.81
N PHE A 102 -11.80 -5.24 -2.83
CA PHE A 102 -12.22 -4.61 -1.58
C PHE A 102 -12.80 -3.21 -1.81
N HIS A 103 -12.13 -2.41 -2.63
CA HIS A 103 -12.60 -1.07 -2.98
C HIS A 103 -13.98 -1.13 -3.64
N GLN A 104 -14.19 -1.99 -4.63
CA GLN A 104 -15.48 -2.14 -5.30
C GLN A 104 -16.59 -2.60 -4.34
N MET A 105 -16.29 -3.54 -3.43
CA MET A 105 -17.26 -3.98 -2.42
C MET A 105 -17.63 -2.87 -1.45
N LEU A 106 -16.68 -2.00 -1.10
CA LEU A 106 -16.92 -0.85 -0.24
C LEU A 106 -17.80 0.19 -0.94
N GLU A 107 -17.52 0.51 -2.21
CA GLU A 107 -18.35 1.42 -3.01
C GLU A 107 -19.78 0.90 -3.14
N GLN A 108 -19.95 -0.38 -3.49
CA GLN A 108 -21.28 -1.01 -3.59
C GLN A 108 -22.07 -0.93 -2.29
N LYS A 109 -21.39 -1.12 -1.16
CA LYS A 109 -22.01 -1.07 0.16
C LYS A 109 -22.39 0.35 0.59
N GLN A 110 -21.58 1.34 0.21
CA GLN A 110 -21.81 2.76 0.54
C GLN A 110 -22.73 3.47 -0.47
N GLN A 111 -22.90 2.89 -1.66
CA GLN A 111 -23.58 3.53 -2.79
C GLN A 111 -22.95 4.88 -3.16
N GLU A 112 -21.64 4.99 -2.98
CA GLU A 112 -20.86 6.21 -3.21
C GLU A 112 -19.53 5.85 -3.87
N HIS A 113 -19.01 6.76 -4.70
CA HIS A 113 -17.68 6.64 -5.26
C HIS A 113 -16.61 6.95 -4.19
N ILE A 114 -15.64 6.06 -4.03
CA ILE A 114 -14.57 6.18 -3.04
C ILE A 114 -13.26 6.53 -3.75
N PRO A 115 -12.63 7.68 -3.48
CA PRO A 115 -11.34 8.00 -4.09
C PRO A 115 -10.26 6.98 -3.74
N MET A 116 -9.52 6.53 -4.75
CA MET A 116 -8.34 5.69 -4.60
C MET A 116 -7.06 6.54 -4.54
N VAL A 117 -6.18 6.21 -3.59
CA VAL A 117 -4.86 6.83 -3.44
C VAL A 117 -3.80 5.74 -3.39
N PHE A 118 -2.76 5.86 -4.20
CA PHE A 118 -1.62 4.95 -4.25
C PHE A 118 -0.34 5.68 -3.84
N GLN A 119 0.50 5.03 -3.06
CA GLN A 119 1.88 5.48 -2.81
C GLN A 119 2.80 4.28 -2.63
N ASP A 120 3.82 4.20 -3.47
CA ASP A 120 4.96 3.33 -3.30
C ASP A 120 6.20 4.03 -3.85
N PRO A 121 7.28 4.19 -3.06
CA PRO A 121 8.53 4.76 -3.56
C PRO A 121 9.16 3.99 -4.73
N THR A 122 8.71 2.75 -4.98
CA THR A 122 9.24 1.91 -6.06
C THR A 122 8.46 2.03 -7.36
N PHE A 123 7.39 2.83 -7.40
CA PHE A 123 6.61 2.98 -8.64
C PHE A 123 7.45 3.60 -9.76
N ASP A 124 7.41 2.95 -10.93
CA ASP A 124 7.93 3.43 -12.19
C ASP A 124 6.83 4.09 -13.04
N VAL A 125 7.23 4.55 -14.24
CA VAL A 125 6.35 5.32 -15.13
C VAL A 125 5.17 4.46 -15.59
N GLU A 126 5.37 3.16 -15.79
CA GLU A 126 4.35 2.23 -16.22
C GLU A 126 3.27 2.04 -15.14
N GLU A 127 3.67 1.86 -13.88
CA GLU A 127 2.73 1.71 -12.77
C GLU A 127 1.99 3.00 -12.46
N GLU A 128 2.67 4.16 -12.49
CA GLU A 128 2.00 5.45 -12.36
C GLU A 128 0.98 5.67 -13.48
N TYR A 129 1.33 5.33 -14.73
CA TYR A 129 0.43 5.43 -15.88
C TYR A 129 -0.81 4.53 -15.70
N LEU A 130 -0.63 3.28 -15.26
CA LEU A 130 -1.72 2.36 -14.96
C LEU A 130 -2.70 2.97 -13.96
N PHE A 131 -2.19 3.44 -12.81
CA PHE A 131 -3.05 3.94 -11.73
C PHE A 131 -3.79 5.22 -12.11
N ILE A 132 -3.10 6.16 -12.77
CA ILE A 132 -3.71 7.45 -13.13
C ILE A 132 -4.73 7.28 -14.25
N ASN A 133 -4.33 6.62 -15.35
CA ASN A 133 -5.13 6.64 -16.58
C ASN A 133 -6.16 5.51 -16.64
N MET A 134 -5.83 4.33 -16.11
CA MET A 134 -6.74 3.17 -16.18
C MET A 134 -7.66 3.08 -14.97
N LEU A 135 -7.17 3.42 -13.78
CA LEU A 135 -7.95 3.32 -12.54
C LEU A 135 -8.55 4.65 -12.08
N GLY A 136 -8.18 5.78 -12.71
CA GLY A 136 -8.60 7.12 -12.28
C GLY A 136 -8.13 7.45 -10.86
N ALA A 137 -7.04 6.83 -10.41
CA ALA A 137 -6.56 6.94 -9.04
C ALA A 137 -5.55 8.08 -8.88
N LYS A 138 -5.38 8.54 -7.64
CA LYS A 138 -4.34 9.52 -7.29
C LYS A 138 -3.07 8.78 -6.88
N VAL A 139 -1.98 8.97 -7.60
CA VAL A 139 -0.63 8.55 -7.15
C VAL A 139 0.02 9.72 -6.40
N VAL A 140 0.58 9.47 -5.23
CA VAL A 140 1.25 10.48 -4.40
C VAL A 140 2.66 10.04 -4.01
N GLN A 141 3.55 11.00 -3.81
CA GLN A 141 4.93 10.77 -3.40
C GLN A 141 5.05 10.68 -1.88
N HIS A 142 6.03 9.92 -1.38
CA HIS A 142 6.27 9.81 0.05
C HIS A 142 6.63 11.18 0.68
N PRO A 143 6.07 11.58 1.84
CA PRO A 143 5.09 10.87 2.68
C PRO A 143 3.64 11.34 2.51
N ALA A 144 3.25 11.89 1.35
CA ALA A 144 1.97 12.57 1.14
C ALA A 144 0.73 11.67 1.33
N CYS A 145 0.87 10.33 1.31
CA CYS A 145 -0.23 9.43 1.65
C CYS A 145 -0.80 9.66 3.06
N LEU A 146 0.00 10.22 3.98
CA LEU A 146 -0.40 10.48 5.36
C LEU A 146 -1.58 11.45 5.47
N GLU A 147 -1.75 12.34 4.50
CA GLU A 147 -2.88 13.28 4.41
C GLU A 147 -4.18 12.60 3.97
N HIS A 148 -4.07 11.39 3.42
CA HIS A 148 -5.19 10.62 2.87
C HIS A 148 -5.67 9.49 3.80
N ILE A 149 -4.89 9.17 4.84
CA ILE A 149 -5.25 8.17 5.84
C ILE A 149 -5.93 8.87 7.03
N THR A 150 -7.18 8.51 7.23
CA THR A 150 -8.06 9.05 8.28
C THR A 150 -8.76 7.90 9.01
N LYS A 151 -9.46 8.20 10.11
CA LYS A 151 -10.25 7.21 10.84
C LYS A 151 -11.35 6.53 10.01
N SER A 152 -11.74 7.12 8.89
CA SER A 152 -12.71 6.56 7.94
C SER A 152 -12.09 5.81 6.77
N SER A 153 -10.76 5.84 6.61
CA SER A 153 -10.10 5.27 5.44
C SER A 153 -10.06 3.73 5.50
N PHE A 154 -10.06 3.11 4.32
CA PHE A 154 -9.58 1.76 4.12
C PHE A 154 -8.12 1.83 3.68
N VAL A 155 -7.24 1.11 4.37
CA VAL A 155 -5.83 1.02 4.04
C VAL A 155 -5.46 -0.41 3.71
N PHE A 156 -4.85 -0.61 2.55
CA PHE A 156 -4.26 -1.87 2.14
C PHE A 156 -2.75 -1.66 2.03
N ALA A 157 -2.00 -2.26 2.96
CA ALA A 157 -0.55 -2.05 3.07
C ALA A 157 0.13 -3.34 3.55
N ILE A 158 0.31 -4.26 2.61
CA ILE A 158 0.66 -5.66 2.87
C ILE A 158 2.17 -5.94 2.97
N HIS A 159 3.01 -5.01 2.48
CA HIS A 159 4.47 -5.08 2.62
C HIS A 159 5.04 -3.85 3.33
N LEU A 160 4.27 -3.22 4.22
CA LEU A 160 4.67 -1.98 4.84
C LEU A 160 5.79 -2.23 5.85
N PRO A 161 6.98 -1.59 5.71
CA PRO A 161 8.05 -1.76 6.68
C PRO A 161 7.63 -1.34 8.08
N SER A 162 8.09 -2.05 9.11
CA SER A 162 7.69 -1.81 10.51
C SER A 162 7.81 -0.35 10.96
N GLY A 163 8.88 0.35 10.56
CA GLY A 163 9.05 1.77 10.87
C GLY A 163 7.95 2.64 10.27
N ALA A 164 7.62 2.41 9.00
CA ALA A 164 6.54 3.11 8.30
C ALA A 164 5.16 2.75 8.85
N LEU A 165 4.94 1.49 9.27
CA LEU A 165 3.69 1.03 9.88
C LEU A 165 3.32 1.85 11.13
N ALA A 166 4.30 2.15 11.98
CA ALA A 166 4.11 2.94 13.18
C ALA A 166 3.65 4.39 12.85
N ASP A 167 4.32 5.04 11.90
CA ASP A 167 4.06 6.46 11.53
C ASP A 167 2.88 6.65 10.57
N THR A 168 2.28 5.57 10.09
CA THR A 168 1.16 5.60 9.13
C THR A 168 -0.09 5.00 9.76
N VAL A 169 -0.26 3.68 9.68
CA VAL A 169 -1.48 2.96 10.07
C VAL A 169 -1.74 3.07 11.57
N VAL A 170 -0.71 2.86 12.39
CA VAL A 170 -0.85 2.85 13.86
C VAL A 170 -1.17 4.24 14.39
N GLU A 171 -0.52 5.28 13.86
CA GLU A 171 -0.82 6.66 14.21
C GLU A 171 -2.24 7.06 13.79
N LYS A 172 -2.63 6.77 12.53
CA LYS A 172 -3.84 7.33 11.90
C LYS A 172 -5.12 6.55 12.20
N LEU A 173 -5.03 5.29 12.64
CA LEU A 173 -6.17 4.44 13.03
C LEU A 173 -7.27 4.33 11.96
N PRO A 174 -6.99 3.81 10.76
CA PRO A 174 -7.98 3.66 9.69
C PRO A 174 -9.11 2.69 10.04
N ALA A 175 -10.33 2.93 9.56
CA ALA A 175 -11.51 2.09 9.86
C ALA A 175 -11.29 0.61 9.53
N LEU A 176 -10.55 0.36 8.45
CA LEU A 176 -10.16 -0.97 8.00
C LEU A 176 -8.71 -0.91 7.55
N TYR A 177 -7.89 -1.81 8.06
CA TYR A 177 -6.52 -2.03 7.62
C TYR A 177 -6.31 -3.49 7.25
N ILE A 178 -5.71 -3.73 6.09
CA ILE A 178 -5.28 -5.06 5.65
C ILE A 178 -3.79 -5.01 5.38
N GLY A 179 -3.03 -5.84 6.09
CA GLY A 179 -1.58 -5.84 5.97
C GLY A 179 -0.86 -6.65 7.06
N ASN A 180 0.37 -6.27 7.35
CA ASN A 180 1.20 -6.82 8.43
C ASN A 180 0.47 -6.75 9.78
N THR A 181 0.70 -7.75 10.64
CA THR A 181 0.22 -7.72 12.03
C THR A 181 0.77 -6.51 12.78
N VAL A 182 -0.08 -5.93 13.62
CA VAL A 182 0.29 -4.92 14.61
C VAL A 182 0.28 -5.62 15.96
N ASP A 183 1.45 -6.12 16.37
CA ASP A 183 1.68 -6.70 17.69
C ASP A 183 3.11 -6.38 18.19
N TYR A 184 3.36 -6.75 19.44
CA TYR A 184 4.65 -6.66 20.11
C TYR A 184 5.64 -7.77 19.71
N GLY A 185 5.21 -8.77 18.93
CA GLY A 185 6.01 -9.95 18.59
C GLY A 185 6.71 -9.87 17.24
N CYS A 186 6.15 -9.12 16.29
CA CYS A 186 6.55 -9.20 14.89
C CYS A 186 6.78 -7.83 14.25
N GLY A 187 5.81 -6.92 14.27
CA GLY A 187 5.89 -5.69 13.47
C GLY A 187 6.49 -4.53 14.23
N THR A 188 5.75 -4.04 15.22
CA THR A 188 6.00 -2.73 15.83
C THR A 188 7.13 -2.71 16.86
N SER A 189 7.51 -3.87 17.40
CA SER A 189 8.66 -4.03 18.28
C SER A 189 9.99 -3.73 17.58
N TYR A 190 10.13 -4.09 16.29
CA TYR A 190 11.30 -3.70 15.51
C TYR A 190 11.39 -2.18 15.33
N ALA A 191 10.27 -1.50 15.06
CA ALA A 191 10.24 -0.05 14.93
C ALA A 191 10.64 0.65 16.24
N LEU A 192 10.15 0.14 17.37
CA LEU A 192 10.55 0.62 18.69
C LEU A 192 12.04 0.39 18.97
N ALA A 193 12.53 -0.83 18.69
CA ALA A 193 13.93 -1.18 18.90
C ALA A 193 14.87 -0.34 18.02
N GLU A 194 14.53 -0.16 16.74
CA GLU A 194 15.30 0.66 15.81
C GLU A 194 15.42 2.12 16.31
N ARG A 195 14.31 2.74 16.72
CA ARG A 195 14.31 4.11 17.26
C ARG A 195 15.13 4.21 18.55
N TYR A 196 14.97 3.23 19.45
CA TYR A 196 15.74 3.17 20.69
C TYR A 196 17.25 3.05 20.42
N ILE A 197 17.66 2.09 19.60
CA ILE A 197 19.07 1.85 19.26
C ILE A 197 19.66 3.09 18.59
N ARG A 198 18.92 3.71 17.67
CA ARG A 198 19.36 4.93 16.99
C ARG A 198 19.53 6.10 17.96
N HIS A 199 18.58 6.31 18.88
CA HIS A 199 18.69 7.33 19.93
C HIS A 199 19.91 7.09 20.81
N TRP A 200 20.06 5.87 21.34
CA TRP A 200 21.18 5.51 22.19
C TRP A 200 22.52 5.71 21.47
N TYR A 201 22.62 5.30 20.20
CA TYR A 201 23.85 5.45 19.42
C TYR A 201 24.20 6.92 19.12
N LEU A 202 23.21 7.74 18.77
CA LEU A 202 23.44 9.14 18.37
C LEU A 202 23.57 10.10 19.56
N ALA A 203 22.83 9.86 20.63
CA ALA A 203 22.76 10.75 21.80
C ALA A 203 23.55 10.22 23.02
N ASN A 204 24.01 8.96 22.98
CA ASN A 204 24.61 8.26 24.11
C ASN A 204 23.72 8.30 25.37
N ASP A 205 22.41 8.25 25.16
CA ASP A 205 21.39 8.34 26.20
C ASP A 205 20.57 7.05 26.22
N PRO A 206 20.66 6.24 27.30
CA PRO A 206 19.95 4.96 27.41
C PRO A 206 18.50 5.10 27.88
N TRP A 207 18.01 6.33 28.13
CA TRP A 207 16.67 6.53 28.65
C TRP A 207 15.60 6.51 27.56
N MET A 208 14.42 6.05 27.96
CA MET A 208 13.21 6.07 27.12
C MET A 208 12.83 7.52 26.81
N THR A 209 12.87 7.89 25.53
CA THR A 209 12.49 9.24 25.11
C THR A 209 10.98 9.44 25.16
N PRO A 210 10.48 10.67 25.34
CA PRO A 210 9.06 10.96 25.22
C PRO A 210 8.47 10.57 23.86
N GLU A 211 9.27 10.59 22.79
CA GLU A 211 8.86 10.12 21.46
C GLU A 211 8.60 8.62 21.47
N LEU A 212 9.53 7.82 22.00
CA LEU A 212 9.39 6.37 22.05
C LEU A 212 8.21 5.96 22.94
N GLY A 213 7.98 6.70 24.04
CA GLY A 213 6.78 6.56 24.86
C GLY A 213 5.48 6.79 24.10
N ARG A 214 5.41 7.80 23.22
CA ARG A 214 4.23 8.05 22.37
C ARG A 214 3.98 6.91 21.39
N VAL A 215 5.03 6.34 20.78
CA VAL A 215 4.88 5.21 19.85
C VAL A 215 4.30 3.99 20.57
N VAL A 216 4.80 3.68 21.76
CA VAL A 216 4.25 2.59 22.61
C VAL A 216 2.77 2.83 22.92
N GLU A 217 2.39 4.05 23.30
CA GLU A 217 1.00 4.41 23.56
C GLU A 217 0.11 4.24 22.33
N GLN A 218 0.57 4.66 21.15
CA GLN A 218 -0.16 4.49 19.89
C GLN A 218 -0.35 3.02 19.52
N ILE A 219 0.67 2.18 19.69
CA ILE A 219 0.59 0.74 19.45
C ILE A 219 -0.43 0.10 20.38
N ASN A 220 -0.36 0.38 21.69
CA ASN A 220 -1.33 -0.13 22.66
C ASN A 220 -2.76 0.25 22.27
N ARG A 221 -2.97 1.53 21.96
CA ARG A 221 -4.28 2.02 21.52
C ARG A 221 -4.78 1.29 20.27
N PHE A 222 -3.91 1.00 19.30
CA PHE A 222 -4.28 0.23 18.12
C PHE A 222 -4.68 -1.21 18.49
N VAL A 223 -3.84 -1.93 19.23
CA VAL A 223 -4.11 -3.31 19.65
C VAL A 223 -5.41 -3.41 20.46
N ASP A 224 -5.67 -2.44 21.33
CA ASP A 224 -6.87 -2.39 22.16
C ASP A 224 -8.13 -2.05 21.36
N SER A 225 -8.01 -1.25 20.30
CA SER A 225 -9.16 -0.79 19.52
C SER A 225 -9.56 -1.73 18.38
N TYR A 226 -8.66 -2.62 17.96
CA TYR A 226 -8.87 -3.45 16.77
C TYR A 226 -9.10 -4.92 17.10
N LYS A 227 -9.98 -5.56 16.33
CA LYS A 227 -10.05 -7.00 16.18
C LYS A 227 -9.19 -7.39 14.97
N ILE A 228 -8.41 -8.46 15.15
CA ILE A 228 -7.55 -9.04 14.11
C ILE A 228 -8.20 -10.36 13.66
N ASP A 229 -8.35 -10.53 12.35
CA ASP A 229 -8.73 -11.79 11.72
C ASP A 229 -7.64 -12.18 10.70
N ILE A 230 -7.38 -13.47 10.51
CA ILE A 230 -6.41 -13.95 9.51
C ILE A 230 -6.99 -13.73 8.12
N PHE A 231 -6.21 -13.15 7.21
CA PHE A 231 -6.58 -13.08 5.81
C PHE A 231 -6.60 -14.49 5.22
N ASN A 232 -7.71 -14.90 4.62
CA ASN A 232 -7.85 -16.28 4.16
C ASN A 232 -6.87 -16.55 2.99
N PRO A 233 -5.91 -17.47 3.15
CA PRO A 233 -4.93 -17.77 2.12
C PRO A 233 -5.49 -18.75 1.07
N ALA A 234 -6.81 -19.00 1.01
CA ALA A 234 -7.40 -19.94 0.04
C ALA A 234 -6.97 -19.66 -1.42
N HIS A 235 -6.69 -18.39 -1.76
CA HIS A 235 -6.05 -18.06 -3.03
C HIS A 235 -4.64 -18.65 -3.15
N ASP A 236 -3.77 -18.45 -2.16
CA ASP A 236 -2.44 -19.08 -2.11
C ASP A 236 -2.53 -20.62 -2.15
N ASP A 237 -3.58 -21.21 -1.56
CA ASP A 237 -3.82 -22.66 -1.56
C ASP A 237 -4.22 -23.19 -2.96
N CYS A 238 -4.82 -22.35 -3.81
CA CYS A 238 -5.17 -22.68 -5.21
C CYS A 238 -3.95 -22.69 -6.15
N TYR A 239 -2.85 -22.03 -5.77
CA TYR A 239 -1.59 -21.98 -6.53
C TYR A 239 -0.40 -22.57 -5.75
N PRO A 240 -0.47 -23.83 -5.29
CA PRO A 240 0.55 -24.42 -4.39
C PRO A 240 1.88 -24.76 -5.08
N LYS A 241 1.95 -24.60 -6.42
CA LYS A 241 3.10 -25.03 -7.24
C LYS A 241 4.18 -23.96 -7.42
N ASP A 242 3.86 -22.71 -7.13
CA ASP A 242 4.83 -21.63 -7.18
C ASP A 242 5.32 -21.39 -5.75
N ASP A 243 6.62 -21.28 -5.52
CA ASP A 243 7.22 -20.82 -4.25
C ASP A 243 6.81 -19.37 -3.88
N VAL A 244 5.81 -18.83 -4.58
CA VAL A 244 5.32 -17.46 -4.56
C VAL A 244 4.01 -17.45 -3.78
N ARG A 245 4.08 -17.08 -2.51
CA ARG A 245 2.88 -16.86 -1.70
C ARG A 245 2.46 -15.40 -1.81
N TYR A 246 1.22 -15.15 -2.22
CA TYR A 246 0.72 -13.82 -2.55
C TYR A 246 0.22 -13.07 -1.29
N PHE A 247 -0.30 -13.80 -0.30
CA PHE A 247 -0.95 -13.24 0.89
C PHE A 247 -0.51 -13.91 2.21
N LYS A 248 0.73 -14.40 2.28
CA LYS A 248 1.28 -15.01 3.50
C LYS A 248 1.34 -13.98 4.64
N GLU A 249 0.89 -14.36 5.84
CA GLU A 249 0.98 -13.54 7.05
C GLU A 249 0.30 -12.16 6.92
N ILE A 250 -0.77 -12.10 6.11
CA ILE A 250 -1.64 -10.93 5.99
C ILE A 250 -2.81 -11.04 6.97
N PHE A 251 -3.15 -9.91 7.58
CA PHE A 251 -4.18 -9.81 8.60
C PHE A 251 -5.19 -8.73 8.24
N VAL A 252 -6.43 -8.94 8.67
CA VAL A 252 -7.52 -7.98 8.57
C VAL A 252 -7.73 -7.36 9.94
N HIS A 253 -7.43 -6.07 10.05
CA HIS A 253 -7.61 -5.26 11.23
C HIS A 253 -8.85 -4.39 11.08
N ARG A 254 -9.82 -4.57 11.96
CA ARG A 254 -11.05 -3.77 12.02
C ARG A 254 -11.29 -3.23 13.40
N LEU A 255 -11.89 -2.05 13.51
CA LEU A 255 -12.32 -1.52 14.80
C LEU A 255 -13.27 -2.51 15.50
N LYS A 256 -13.06 -2.72 16.80
CA LYS A 256 -14.04 -3.40 17.66
C LYS A 256 -15.30 -2.54 17.63
N ARG A 257 -16.47 -3.15 17.43
CA ARG A 257 -17.73 -2.40 17.59
C ARG A 257 -17.84 -1.95 19.03
N ASP A 258 -18.21 -0.70 19.26
CA ASP A 258 -18.74 -0.31 20.55
C ASP A 258 -19.92 -1.23 20.87
N THR A 259 -19.85 -1.96 21.97
CA THR A 259 -20.95 -2.80 22.49
C THR A 259 -22.09 -1.96 23.07
N SER A 260 -22.21 -0.69 22.66
CA SER A 260 -23.19 0.28 23.16
C SER A 260 -24.08 0.84 22.04
N THR A 261 -24.74 -0.06 21.32
CA THR A 261 -25.97 0.22 20.56
C THR A 261 -26.87 -1.01 20.57
#